data_AF-A0A2S6QC26-F1
#
_entry.id   AF-A0A2S6QC26-F1
#
_cell.length_a   1.000
_cell.length_b   1.000
_cell.length_c   1.000
_cell.angle_alpha   90.00
_cell.angle_beta   90.00
_cell.angle_gamma   90.00
#
_symmetry.space_group_name_H-M   'P 1'
#
loop_
_entity.id
_entity.type
_entity.pdbx_description
1 polymer ?
#
loop_
_entity_poly.entity_id
_entity_poly.type
_entity_poly.pdbx_seq_one_letter_code
_entity_poly.pdbx_strand_id
1 'polypeptide(L)'
;MVFLSSHAEIRVPKNTSKRTIEKFLEKNYDLILQKINNATFAQREYIQNEEFLIAGQVFKLNIVISNINEVIAENGIINLYVKHDNYDLKKALIEKYYTRIAQTDIKRLVLKWSKNMELFPAKVKLNKAEKRWGSCNYSTKTLNFTIRNAMLEDWVQEYIVIHELAHLIHPNHSARFWNFVESFMPDYKLAEQYLKANSALLTL
;
A
#
# COMPACT_ATOMS: atom_id res chain seq x y z
N MET A 1 -17.83 -27.39 -2.87
CA MET A 1 -16.75 -27.33 -3.87
C MET A 1 -16.44 -25.86 -4.08
N VAL A 2 -15.42 -25.34 -3.39
CA VAL A 2 -14.94 -23.96 -3.57
C VAL A 2 -13.69 -24.07 -4.43
N PHE A 3 -13.75 -23.52 -5.64
CA PHE A 3 -12.61 -23.47 -6.53
C PHE A 3 -11.57 -22.50 -5.97
N LEU A 4 -10.47 -23.01 -5.42
CA LEU A 4 -9.23 -22.25 -5.26
C LEU A 4 -8.30 -22.71 -6.39
N SER A 5 -8.47 -22.14 -7.58
CA SER A 5 -7.55 -22.36 -8.70
C SER A 5 -6.39 -21.37 -8.63
N SER A 6 -5.55 -21.47 -7.61
CA SER A 6 -4.23 -20.84 -7.61
C SER A 6 -3.18 -21.96 -7.63
N HIS A 7 -2.62 -22.23 -8.81
CA HIS A 7 -1.51 -23.17 -8.93
C HIS A 7 -0.25 -22.51 -8.38
N ALA A 8 0.25 -22.98 -7.23
CA ALA A 8 1.54 -22.56 -6.67
C ALA A 8 2.63 -23.56 -7.08
N GLU A 9 3.65 -23.07 -7.79
CA GLU A 9 4.84 -23.87 -8.14
C GLU A 9 5.94 -23.66 -7.10
N ILE A 10 6.48 -24.74 -6.54
CA ILE A 10 7.60 -24.67 -5.60
C ILE A 10 8.85 -25.19 -6.29
N ARG A 11 9.84 -24.31 -6.42
CA ARG A 11 11.15 -24.65 -7.01
C ARG A 11 12.09 -25.13 -5.93
N VAL A 12 12.62 -26.34 -6.12
CA VAL A 12 13.56 -27.00 -5.18
C VAL A 12 14.83 -27.44 -5.92
N PRO A 13 15.98 -27.55 -5.22
CA PRO A 13 17.20 -28.11 -5.80
C PRO A 13 16.97 -29.51 -6.39
N LYS A 14 17.70 -29.85 -7.46
CA LYS A 14 17.70 -31.21 -8.02
C LYS A 14 18.08 -32.22 -6.93
N ASN A 15 17.40 -33.36 -6.91
CA ASN A 15 17.53 -34.45 -5.92
C ASN A 15 17.02 -34.16 -4.50
N THR A 16 16.19 -33.13 -4.31
CA THR A 16 15.47 -32.95 -3.02
C THR A 16 14.44 -34.04 -2.83
N SER A 17 14.51 -34.80 -1.73
CA SER A 17 13.56 -35.89 -1.46
C SER A 17 12.16 -35.36 -1.21
N LYS A 18 11.13 -36.11 -1.64
CA LYS A 18 9.71 -35.75 -1.40
C LYS A 18 9.42 -35.50 0.09
N ARG A 19 9.98 -36.32 0.98
CA ARG A 19 9.84 -36.17 2.44
C ARG A 19 10.42 -34.85 2.97
N THR A 20 11.51 -34.38 2.38
CA THR A 20 12.11 -33.08 2.73
C THR A 20 11.22 -31.93 2.26
N ILE A 21 10.62 -32.04 1.08
CA ILE A 21 9.68 -31.07 0.54
C ILE A 21 8.43 -31.01 1.43
N GLU A 22 7.85 -32.16 1.78
CA GLU A 22 6.66 -32.26 2.66
C GLU A 22 6.93 -31.65 4.04
N LYS A 23 8.06 -31.96 4.68
CA LYS A 23 8.44 -31.33 5.97
C LYS A 23 8.63 -29.83 5.86
N PHE A 24 9.17 -29.34 4.75
CA PHE A 24 9.30 -27.90 4.51
C PHE A 24 7.94 -27.24 4.35
N LEU A 25 7.03 -27.88 3.60
CA LEU A 25 5.66 -27.42 3.41
C LEU A 25 4.90 -27.36 4.72
N GLU A 26 4.92 -28.42 5.52
CA GLU A 26 4.26 -28.46 6.84
C GLU A 26 4.79 -27.38 7.77
N LYS A 27 6.13 -27.23 7.85
CA LYS A 27 6.76 -26.23 8.72
C LYS A 27 6.44 -24.78 8.31
N ASN A 28 6.22 -24.53 7.02
CA ASN A 28 6.03 -23.18 6.49
C ASN A 28 4.61 -22.97 5.92
N TYR A 29 3.66 -23.84 6.26
CA TYR A 29 2.34 -23.91 5.61
C TYR A 29 1.63 -22.56 5.62
N ASP A 30 1.54 -21.94 6.80
CA ASP A 30 0.90 -20.63 6.97
C ASP A 30 1.62 -19.53 6.17
N LEU A 31 2.94 -19.58 6.14
CA LEU A 31 3.78 -18.60 5.45
C LEU A 31 3.68 -18.75 3.92
N ILE A 32 3.50 -19.97 3.43
CA ILE A 32 3.25 -20.27 2.02
C ILE A 32 1.84 -19.83 1.63
N LEU A 33 0.82 -20.17 2.41
CA LEU A 33 -0.54 -19.71 2.18
C LEU A 33 -0.63 -18.19 2.18
N GLN A 34 0.04 -17.54 3.13
CA GLN A 34 0.14 -16.09 3.16
C GLN A 34 0.79 -15.56 1.88
N LYS A 35 1.90 -16.15 1.40
CA LYS A 35 2.52 -15.72 0.14
C LYS A 35 1.64 -15.94 -1.08
N ILE A 36 0.88 -17.04 -1.15
CA ILE A 36 -0.06 -17.32 -2.24
C ILE A 36 -1.17 -16.27 -2.24
N ASN A 37 -1.81 -16.05 -1.08
CA ASN A 37 -2.84 -15.02 -0.94
C ASN A 37 -2.30 -13.64 -1.28
N ASN A 38 -1.11 -13.28 -0.79
CA ASN A 38 -0.45 -12.02 -1.13
C ASN A 38 -0.19 -11.89 -2.63
N ALA A 39 0.15 -12.97 -3.34
CA ALA A 39 0.32 -12.97 -4.78
C ALA A 39 -1.01 -12.81 -5.53
N THR A 40 -2.09 -13.42 -5.04
CA THR A 40 -3.44 -13.23 -5.57
C THR A 40 -3.92 -11.79 -5.40
N PHE A 41 -3.70 -11.17 -4.23
CA PHE A 41 -4.03 -9.76 -4.01
C PHE A 41 -3.05 -8.80 -4.71
N ALA A 42 -1.85 -9.24 -5.08
CA ALA A 42 -0.87 -8.39 -5.76
C ALA A 42 -1.25 -8.04 -7.20
N GLN A 43 -2.15 -8.79 -7.84
CA GLN A 43 -2.61 -8.52 -9.20
C GLN A 43 -4.11 -8.21 -9.20
N ARG A 44 -4.46 -6.92 -9.25
CA ARG A 44 -5.84 -6.45 -9.38
C ARG A 44 -6.40 -6.75 -10.76
N GLU A 45 -7.63 -7.24 -10.83
CA GLU A 45 -8.31 -7.54 -12.10
C GLU A 45 -9.29 -6.44 -12.53
N TYR A 46 -9.65 -5.55 -11.60
CA TYR A 46 -10.64 -4.49 -11.73
C TYR A 46 -11.99 -5.03 -12.23
N ILE A 47 -12.54 -5.99 -11.50
CA ILE A 47 -13.80 -6.67 -11.83
C ILE A 47 -14.94 -6.28 -10.89
N GLN A 48 -16.19 -6.58 -11.28
CA GLN A 48 -17.38 -6.30 -10.48
C GLN A 48 -17.26 -6.92 -9.07
N ASN A 49 -17.62 -6.14 -8.05
CA ASN A 49 -17.56 -6.45 -6.62
C ASN A 49 -16.15 -6.69 -6.05
N GLU A 50 -15.08 -6.47 -6.81
CA GLU A 50 -13.72 -6.52 -6.26
C GLU A 50 -13.55 -5.47 -5.15
N GLU A 51 -12.86 -5.84 -4.07
CA GLU A 51 -12.73 -5.02 -2.87
C GLU A 51 -11.44 -4.18 -2.88
N PHE A 52 -11.60 -2.91 -2.54
CA PHE A 52 -10.56 -1.89 -2.49
C PHE A 52 -10.58 -1.19 -1.14
N LEU A 53 -9.41 -0.81 -0.62
CA LEU A 53 -9.31 -0.04 0.63
C LEU A 53 -9.21 1.45 0.33
N ILE A 54 -10.03 2.27 0.99
CA ILE A 54 -9.91 3.74 1.01
C ILE A 54 -9.95 4.18 2.46
N ALA A 55 -8.89 4.84 2.94
CA ALA A 55 -8.75 5.29 4.32
C ALA A 55 -9.04 4.18 5.37
N GLY A 56 -8.56 2.95 5.11
CA GLY A 56 -8.80 1.77 5.96
C GLY A 56 -10.18 1.11 5.81
N GLN A 57 -11.10 1.71 5.06
CA GLN A 57 -12.44 1.17 4.85
C GLN A 57 -12.53 0.38 3.55
N VAL A 58 -13.32 -0.70 3.56
CA VAL A 58 -13.53 -1.55 2.38
C VAL A 58 -14.62 -0.96 1.48
N PHE A 59 -14.31 -0.84 0.20
CA PHE A 59 -15.22 -0.43 -0.86
C PHE A 59 -15.31 -1.51 -1.93
N LYS A 60 -16.53 -1.78 -2.41
CA LYS A 60 -16.76 -2.71 -3.53
C LYS A 60 -16.81 -1.96 -4.86
N LEU A 61 -16.11 -2.49 -5.86
CA LEU A 61 -16.10 -1.92 -7.21
C LEU A 61 -17.42 -2.22 -7.93
N ASN A 62 -18.10 -1.19 -8.41
CA ASN A 62 -19.25 -1.28 -9.29
C ASN A 62 -18.90 -0.66 -10.65
N ILE A 63 -18.89 -1.47 -11.70
CA ILE A 63 -18.49 -1.05 -13.05
C ILE A 63 -19.77 -0.72 -13.84
N VAL A 64 -19.83 0.49 -14.37
CA VAL A 64 -20.99 0.99 -15.11
C VAL A 64 -20.54 1.43 -16.50
N ILE A 65 -21.06 0.77 -17.54
CA ILE A 65 -20.89 1.24 -18.92
C ILE A 65 -21.67 2.55 -19.08
N SER A 66 -20.99 3.60 -19.50
CA SER A 66 -21.56 4.93 -19.65
C SER A 66 -20.92 5.69 -20.81
N ASN A 67 -21.27 6.96 -21.01
CA ASN A 67 -20.60 7.84 -21.97
C ASN A 67 -19.47 8.68 -21.34
N ILE A 68 -19.13 8.44 -20.07
CA ILE A 68 -18.09 9.17 -19.33
C ILE A 68 -17.04 8.20 -18.75
N ASN A 69 -15.92 8.78 -18.31
CA ASN A 69 -14.87 8.06 -17.61
C ASN A 69 -14.64 8.74 -16.24
N GLU A 70 -15.21 8.18 -15.19
CA GLU A 70 -15.24 8.80 -13.88
C GLU A 70 -15.25 7.76 -12.75
N VAL A 71 -14.71 8.14 -11.59
CA VAL A 71 -14.69 7.33 -10.37
C VAL A 71 -15.32 8.14 -9.26
N ILE A 72 -16.37 7.60 -8.66
CA ILE A 72 -17.08 8.17 -7.52
C ILE A 72 -17.12 7.10 -6.43
N ALA A 73 -16.57 7.40 -5.25
CA ALA A 73 -16.63 6.49 -4.11
C ALA A 73 -17.49 7.09 -3.00
N GLU A 74 -18.53 6.37 -2.61
CA GLU A 74 -19.46 6.76 -1.56
C GLU A 74 -20.15 5.52 -0.98
N ASN A 75 -20.52 5.57 0.29
CA ASN A 75 -21.31 4.51 0.95
C ASN A 75 -20.72 3.09 0.78
N GLY A 76 -19.39 2.94 0.79
CA GLY A 76 -18.72 1.64 0.62
C GLY A 76 -18.73 1.08 -0.80
N ILE A 77 -19.04 1.90 -1.81
CA ILE A 77 -19.04 1.51 -3.22
C ILE A 77 -18.15 2.47 -4.02
N ILE A 78 -17.27 1.92 -4.87
CA ILE A 78 -16.58 2.67 -5.92
C ILE A 78 -17.37 2.48 -7.21
N ASN A 79 -18.14 3.49 -7.62
CA ASN A 79 -18.78 3.53 -8.93
C ASN A 79 -17.74 3.96 -9.98
N LEU A 80 -17.34 3.02 -10.84
CA LEU A 80 -16.41 3.21 -11.93
C LEU A 80 -17.19 3.27 -13.24
N TYR A 81 -17.40 4.49 -13.73
CA TYR A 81 -18.03 4.76 -15.00
C TYR A 81 -16.99 4.68 -16.12
N VAL A 82 -17.23 3.84 -17.12
CA VAL A 82 -16.32 3.67 -18.26
C VAL A 82 -17.06 3.69 -19.58
N LYS A 83 -16.44 4.30 -20.59
CA LYS A 83 -16.95 4.27 -21.98
C LYS A 83 -16.95 2.86 -22.59
N HIS A 84 -15.93 2.08 -22.25
CA HIS A 84 -15.74 0.71 -22.69
C HIS A 84 -15.12 -0.10 -21.55
N ASP A 85 -15.53 -1.35 -21.38
CA ASP A 85 -14.91 -2.24 -20.39
C ASP A 85 -13.55 -2.71 -20.91
N ASN A 86 -12.51 -2.01 -20.47
CA ASN A 86 -11.12 -2.29 -20.82
C ASN A 86 -10.26 -2.21 -19.56
N TYR A 87 -9.42 -3.22 -19.36
CA TYR A 87 -8.56 -3.34 -18.18
C TYR A 87 -7.68 -2.11 -17.95
N ASP A 88 -6.95 -1.65 -18.97
CA ASP A 88 -6.03 -0.51 -18.84
C ASP A 88 -6.75 0.79 -18.49
N LEU A 89 -7.95 1.00 -19.06
CA LEU A 89 -8.79 2.15 -18.73
C LEU A 89 -9.25 2.10 -17.27
N LYS A 90 -9.76 0.94 -16.81
CA LYS A 90 -10.21 0.76 -15.42
C LYS A 90 -9.06 1.00 -14.44
N LYS A 91 -7.91 0.38 -14.69
CA LYS A 91 -6.67 0.56 -13.94
C LYS A 91 -6.26 2.03 -13.85
N ALA A 92 -6.17 2.71 -14.99
CA ALA A 92 -5.76 4.11 -15.04
C ALA A 92 -6.73 5.05 -14.29
N LEU A 93 -8.03 4.80 -14.36
CA LEU A 93 -9.04 5.60 -13.66
C LEU A 93 -8.97 5.39 -12.14
N ILE A 94 -8.86 4.15 -11.69
CA ILE A 94 -8.70 3.83 -10.27
C ILE A 94 -7.37 4.41 -9.73
N GLU A 95 -6.24 4.20 -10.41
CA GLU A 95 -4.96 4.79 -9.99
C GLU A 95 -5.01 6.33 -9.94
N LYS A 96 -5.69 6.97 -10.90
CA LYS A 96 -5.90 8.43 -10.90
C LYS A 96 -6.75 8.88 -9.72
N TYR A 97 -7.77 8.12 -9.36
CA TYR A 97 -8.61 8.39 -8.20
C TYR A 97 -7.81 8.29 -6.89
N TYR A 98 -7.06 7.20 -6.70
CA TYR A 98 -6.15 7.02 -5.57
C TYR A 98 -5.06 8.10 -5.49
N THR A 99 -4.55 8.54 -6.64
CA THR A 99 -3.58 9.65 -6.71
C THR A 99 -4.18 10.94 -6.12
N ARG A 100 -5.44 11.26 -6.43
CA ARG A 100 -6.11 12.47 -5.92
C ARG A 100 -6.30 12.44 -4.41
N ILE A 101 -6.72 11.30 -3.87
CA ILE A 101 -6.87 11.09 -2.42
C ILE A 101 -5.51 11.24 -1.74
N ALA A 102 -4.53 10.43 -2.16
CA ALA A 102 -3.18 10.45 -1.58
C ALA A 102 -2.54 11.84 -1.68
N GLN A 103 -2.77 12.59 -2.76
CA GLN A 103 -2.23 13.94 -2.92
C GLN A 103 -2.81 14.91 -1.89
N THR A 104 -4.10 14.79 -1.62
CA THR A 104 -4.80 15.63 -0.64
C THR A 104 -4.30 15.31 0.78
N ASP A 105 -4.31 14.04 1.14
CA ASP A 105 -3.96 13.58 2.50
C ASP A 105 -2.49 13.77 2.82
N ILE A 106 -1.59 13.32 1.93
CA ILE A 106 -0.14 13.48 2.15
C ILE A 106 0.23 14.97 2.21
N LYS A 107 -0.37 15.83 1.38
CA LYS A 107 -0.11 17.28 1.46
C LYS A 107 -0.53 17.84 2.81
N ARG A 108 -1.72 17.47 3.29
CA ARG A 108 -2.24 17.87 4.61
C ARG A 108 -1.33 17.41 5.74
N LEU A 109 -0.93 16.13 5.72
CA LEU A 109 -0.11 15.53 6.76
C LEU A 109 1.32 16.06 6.76
N VAL A 110 1.94 16.22 5.58
CA VAL A 110 3.26 16.83 5.49
C VAL A 110 3.23 18.26 6.00
N LEU A 111 2.19 19.06 5.69
CA LEU A 111 2.08 20.41 6.22
C LEU A 111 1.99 20.42 7.76
N LYS A 112 1.13 19.58 8.34
CA LYS A 112 0.96 19.41 9.79
C LYS A 112 2.29 19.04 10.45
N TRP A 113 2.92 17.96 9.99
CA TRP A 113 4.10 17.40 10.65
C TRP A 113 5.39 18.16 10.36
N SER A 114 5.51 18.81 9.20
CA SER A 114 6.64 19.71 8.92
C SER A 114 6.69 20.86 9.93
N LYS A 115 5.52 21.41 10.28
CA LYS A 115 5.41 22.46 11.30
C LYS A 115 5.73 21.92 12.69
N ASN A 116 5.17 20.78 13.07
CA ASN A 116 5.37 20.21 14.41
C ASN A 116 6.81 19.74 14.66
N MET A 117 7.50 19.25 13.62
CA MET A 117 8.86 18.72 13.70
C MET A 117 9.92 19.78 13.33
N GLU A 118 9.50 20.96 12.86
CA GLU A 118 10.36 22.00 12.30
C GLU A 118 11.25 21.51 11.14
N LEU A 119 10.74 20.57 10.34
CA LEU A 119 11.44 19.97 9.21
C LEU A 119 10.68 20.23 7.90
N PHE A 120 11.32 20.92 6.95
CA PHE A 120 10.67 21.36 5.71
C PHE A 120 11.31 20.69 4.49
N PRO A 121 10.61 19.73 3.84
CA PRO A 121 11.12 19.13 2.62
C PRO A 121 11.07 20.15 1.46
N ALA A 122 12.02 20.05 0.54
CA ALA A 122 12.05 20.92 -0.63
C ALA A 122 10.95 20.56 -1.63
N LYS A 123 10.62 19.27 -1.74
CA LYS A 123 9.58 18.75 -2.66
C LYS A 123 8.89 17.54 -2.04
N VAL A 124 7.61 17.41 -2.35
CA VAL A 124 6.79 16.23 -2.05
C VAL A 124 6.24 15.69 -3.36
N LYS A 125 6.41 14.39 -3.61
CA LYS A 125 5.97 13.72 -4.83
C LYS A 125 5.17 12.47 -4.53
N LEU A 126 4.33 12.08 -5.48
CA LEU A 126 3.65 10.80 -5.49
C LEU A 126 4.16 9.90 -6.63
N ASN A 127 4.14 8.60 -6.41
CA ASN A 127 4.49 7.59 -7.39
C ASN A 127 3.65 6.31 -7.20
N LYS A 128 3.90 5.29 -8.02
CA LYS A 128 3.23 3.98 -7.96
C LYS A 128 4.13 2.89 -7.36
N ALA A 129 4.96 3.22 -6.36
CA ALA A 129 5.86 2.24 -5.77
C ALA A 129 5.10 1.16 -5.01
N GLU A 130 5.43 -0.11 -5.28
CA GLU A 130 4.79 -1.29 -4.66
C GLU A 130 5.54 -1.78 -3.42
N LYS A 131 6.86 -1.61 -3.38
CA LYS A 131 7.72 -2.17 -2.32
C LYS A 131 7.93 -1.25 -1.11
N ARG A 132 7.48 -0.01 -1.19
CA ARG A 132 7.73 1.02 -0.17
C ARG A 132 6.57 2.00 -0.08
N TRP A 133 6.34 2.50 1.13
CA TRP A 133 5.29 3.49 1.44
C TRP A 133 5.75 4.92 1.21
N GLY A 134 7.02 5.18 1.48
CA GLY A 134 7.68 6.45 1.27
C GLY A 134 9.17 6.31 0.94
N SER A 135 9.82 7.44 0.70
CA SER A 135 11.28 7.59 0.73
C SER A 135 11.69 9.05 0.75
N CYS A 136 12.79 9.35 1.42
CA CYS A 136 13.49 10.62 1.37
C CYS A 136 14.76 10.52 0.50
N ASN A 137 14.92 11.46 -0.44
CA ASN A 137 16.24 11.77 -0.99
C ASN A 137 16.88 12.86 -0.12
N TYR A 138 17.83 12.47 0.72
CA TYR A 138 18.48 13.35 1.69
C TYR A 138 19.15 14.58 1.05
N SER A 139 19.89 14.38 -0.05
CA SER A 139 20.63 15.45 -0.73
C SER A 139 19.72 16.53 -1.31
N THR A 140 18.58 16.14 -1.87
CA THR A 140 17.63 17.07 -2.49
C THR A 140 16.46 17.45 -1.57
N LYS A 141 16.42 16.90 -0.35
CA LYS A 141 15.29 17.01 0.59
C LYS A 141 13.93 16.72 -0.05
N THR A 142 13.88 15.74 -0.96
CA THR A 142 12.66 15.38 -1.69
C THR A 142 12.04 14.14 -1.05
N LEU A 143 10.79 14.26 -0.59
CA LEU A 143 10.00 13.14 -0.11
C LEU A 143 9.16 12.58 -1.26
N ASN A 144 9.07 11.26 -1.34
CA ASN A 144 8.23 10.55 -2.30
C ASN A 144 7.33 9.60 -1.54
N PHE A 145 6.05 9.55 -1.88
CA PHE A 145 5.08 8.63 -1.29
C PHE A 145 4.38 7.82 -2.38
N THR A 146 3.96 6.60 -2.07
CA THR A 146 3.15 5.80 -3.01
C THR A 146 1.68 6.24 -2.97
N ILE A 147 0.97 6.18 -4.10
CA ILE A 147 -0.48 6.47 -4.13
C ILE A 147 -1.31 5.48 -3.28
N ARG A 148 -0.73 4.32 -2.94
CA ARG A 148 -1.36 3.34 -2.03
C ARG A 148 -1.51 3.88 -0.60
N ASN A 149 -0.88 5.01 -0.24
CA ASN A 149 -1.14 5.66 1.05
C ASN A 149 -2.63 6.00 1.23
N ALA A 150 -3.38 6.25 0.15
CA ALA A 150 -4.83 6.45 0.20
C ALA A 150 -5.62 5.25 0.74
N MET A 151 -5.03 4.05 0.82
CA MET A 151 -5.64 2.86 1.41
C MET A 151 -5.55 2.84 2.93
N LEU A 152 -4.63 3.61 3.51
CA LEU A 152 -4.23 3.48 4.90
C LEU A 152 -5.12 4.32 5.81
N GLU A 153 -5.35 3.83 7.02
CA GLU A 153 -5.93 4.64 8.09
C GLU A 153 -5.05 5.87 8.38
N ASP A 154 -5.67 6.97 8.78
CA ASP A 154 -5.02 8.27 8.97
C ASP A 154 -3.78 8.20 9.88
N TRP A 155 -3.85 7.47 10.99
CA TRP A 155 -2.74 7.34 11.94
C TRP A 155 -1.53 6.61 11.35
N VAL A 156 -1.75 5.66 10.42
CA VAL A 156 -0.68 4.96 9.69
C VAL A 156 -0.06 5.87 8.64
N GLN A 157 -0.87 6.69 7.96
CA GLN A 157 -0.36 7.72 7.05
C GLN A 157 0.49 8.74 7.79
N GLU A 158 0.07 9.15 9.00
CA GLU A 158 0.83 10.05 9.87
C GLU A 158 2.20 9.45 10.22
N TYR A 159 2.25 8.17 10.61
CA TYR A 159 3.50 7.46 10.86
C TYR A 159 4.45 7.54 9.65
N ILE A 160 3.95 7.24 8.44
CA ILE A 160 4.78 7.25 7.23
C ILE A 160 5.31 8.66 6.95
N VAL A 161 4.50 9.70 7.13
CA VAL A 161 4.95 11.09 6.94
C VAL A 161 6.02 11.49 7.97
N ILE A 162 5.82 11.17 9.26
CA ILE A 162 6.81 11.44 10.32
C ILE A 162 8.12 10.72 10.01
N HIS A 163 8.04 9.45 9.61
CA HIS A 163 9.20 8.63 9.23
C HIS A 163 10.00 9.28 8.10
N GLU A 164 9.34 9.70 7.03
CA GLU A 164 10.01 10.33 5.89
C GLU A 164 10.56 11.73 6.21
N LEU A 165 9.88 12.49 7.07
CA LEU A 165 10.39 13.77 7.56
C LEU A 165 11.63 13.59 8.44
N ALA A 166 11.64 12.59 9.34
CA ALA A 166 12.80 12.29 10.18
C ALA A 166 14.06 11.99 9.35
N HIS A 167 13.91 11.42 8.16
CA HIS A 167 15.01 11.21 7.24
C HIS A 167 15.68 12.49 6.74
N LEU A 168 15.08 13.68 6.89
CA LEU A 168 15.71 14.96 6.54
C LEU A 168 16.89 15.33 7.46
N ILE A 169 16.98 14.73 8.65
CA ILE A 169 18.07 14.95 9.61
C ILE A 169 18.80 13.66 10.01
N HIS A 170 18.13 12.51 9.85
CA HIS A 170 18.65 11.19 10.19
C HIS A 170 18.52 10.26 8.98
N PRO A 171 19.52 10.21 8.08
CA PRO A 171 19.41 9.49 6.81
C PRO A 171 19.31 7.97 6.96
N ASN A 172 19.63 7.44 8.14
CA ASN A 172 19.68 6.00 8.43
C ASN A 172 18.80 5.69 9.65
N HIS A 173 18.23 4.48 9.72
CA HIS A 173 17.40 3.97 10.84
C HIS A 173 18.19 3.64 12.12
N SER A 174 19.06 4.56 12.55
CA SER A 174 19.83 4.45 13.80
C SER A 174 18.95 4.61 15.05
N ALA A 175 19.49 4.34 16.24
CA ALA A 175 18.78 4.62 17.49
C ALA A 175 18.32 6.08 17.60
N ARG A 176 19.12 7.04 17.11
CA ARG A 176 18.74 8.47 17.09
C ARG A 176 17.52 8.71 16.20
N PHE A 177 17.44 8.03 15.05
CA PHE A 177 16.28 8.11 14.16
C PHE A 177 15.01 7.63 14.87
N TRP A 178 15.06 6.45 15.48
CA TRP A 178 13.87 5.88 16.13
C TRP A 178 13.45 6.66 17.38
N ASN A 179 14.40 7.13 18.19
CA ASN A 179 14.09 8.01 19.31
C ASN A 179 13.42 9.31 18.85
N PHE A 180 13.85 9.87 17.71
CA PHE A 180 13.24 11.06 17.13
C PHE A 180 11.84 10.78 16.60
N VAL A 181 11.61 9.66 15.91
CA VAL A 181 10.25 9.26 15.49
C VAL A 181 9.35 9.06 16.72
N GLU A 182 9.82 8.33 17.72
CA GLU A 182 9.08 8.03 18.96
C GLU A 182 8.72 9.29 19.75
N SER A 183 9.55 10.35 19.71
CA SER A 183 9.23 11.61 20.39
C SER A 183 8.01 12.34 19.81
N PHE A 184 7.64 12.06 18.55
CA PHE A 184 6.45 12.63 17.90
C PHE A 184 5.29 11.64 17.82
N MET A 185 5.58 10.34 17.75
CA MET A 185 4.59 9.27 17.72
C MET A 185 5.05 8.10 18.59
N PRO A 186 4.75 8.11 19.90
CA PRO A 186 5.21 7.09 20.84
C PRO A 186 4.77 5.66 20.49
N ASP A 187 3.64 5.54 19.78
CA ASP A 187 3.00 4.30 19.37
C ASP A 187 3.34 3.88 17.92
N TYR A 188 4.39 4.45 17.31
CA TYR A 188 4.77 4.19 15.92
C TYR A 188 4.92 2.69 15.57
N LYS A 189 5.28 1.86 16.55
CA LYS A 189 5.42 0.41 16.38
C LYS A 189 4.10 -0.26 16.00
N LEU A 190 2.95 0.29 16.44
CA LEU A 190 1.64 -0.19 16.01
C LEU A 190 1.46 0.01 14.51
N ALA A 191 1.96 1.12 13.95
CA ALA A 191 1.83 1.43 12.53
C ALA A 191 2.73 0.49 11.71
N GLU A 192 3.95 0.20 12.19
CA GLU A 192 4.81 -0.81 11.58
C GLU A 192 4.15 -2.20 11.57
N GLN A 193 3.50 -2.59 12.67
CA GLN A 193 2.78 -3.86 12.76
C GLN A 193 1.60 -3.90 11.80
N TYR A 194 0.80 -2.83 11.74
CA TYR A 194 -0.31 -2.69 10.80
C TYR A 194 0.14 -2.86 9.35
N LEU A 195 1.22 -2.16 8.94
CA LEU A 195 1.73 -2.22 7.57
C LEU A 195 2.26 -3.61 7.20
N LYS A 196 2.88 -4.31 8.16
CA LYS A 196 3.34 -5.70 7.96
C LYS A 196 2.16 -6.66 7.82
N ALA A 197 1.18 -6.57 8.73
CA ALA A 197 0.01 -7.44 8.76
C ALA A 197 -0.88 -7.28 7.52
N ASN A 198 -1.04 -6.06 7.02
CA ASN A 198 -1.96 -5.73 5.93
C ASN A 198 -1.29 -5.60 4.56
N SER A 199 0.02 -5.86 4.44
CA SER A 199 0.79 -5.65 3.20
C SER A 199 0.18 -6.31 1.95
N ALA A 200 -0.51 -7.45 2.14
CA ALA A 200 -1.23 -8.18 1.12
C ALA A 200 -2.44 -7.43 0.54
N LEU A 201 -3.21 -6.78 1.42
CA LEU A 201 -4.47 -6.12 1.07
C LEU A 201 -4.24 -4.72 0.50
N LEU A 202 -3.10 -4.12 0.83
CA LEU A 202 -2.74 -2.76 0.45
C LEU A 202 -2.02 -2.70 -0.90
N THR A 203 -2.59 -3.38 -1.90
CA THR A 203 -2.13 -3.48 -3.28
C THR A 203 -3.12 -2.78 -4.20
N LEU A 204 -2.62 -2.11 -5.23
CA LEU A 204 -3.42 -1.32 -6.19
C LEU A 204 -3.10 -1.72 -7.62
#